data_AF-A0A7Y9GE67-F1
#
_entry.id   AF-A0A7Y9GE67-F1
#
_cell.length_a   1.000
_cell.length_b   1.000
_cell.length_c   1.000
_cell.angle_alpha   90.00
_cell.angle_beta   90.00
_cell.angle_gamma   90.00
#
_symmetry.space_group_name_H-M   'P 1'
#
loop_
_entity.id
_entity.type
_entity.pdbx_description
1 polymer ?
#
loop_
_entity_poly.entity_id
_entity_poly.type
_entity_poly.pdbx_seq_one_letter_code
_entity_poly.pdbx_strand_id
1 'polypeptide(L)'
;MIVIVSGSGHRPARPLLRGLGGARLVTPRVLAGPGTRCDPADLPAATLGTRRGTLAAGDVTAVLACLPAVTPWDLPHIAGPERSFVAAELTALLALWLQAPALVVNRPVPGSLCGRGLDPGDVRWAAVEAGLPVAARSRAETRLTLVGDRILPDGADPAAAELVRTLAKTLDATVLCVRLAREPDRGWCVHGVEPWWQAADGEVTAALGALITEGAR
;
A
#
# COMPACT_ATOMS: atom_id res chain seq x y z
N MET A 1 15.05 9.62 1.22
CA MET A 1 13.81 10.41 1.43
C MET A 1 12.57 9.54 1.38
N ILE A 2 11.55 9.78 2.23
CA ILE A 2 10.26 9.06 2.21
C ILE A 2 9.25 9.74 1.30
N VAL A 3 8.56 8.98 0.44
CA VAL A 3 7.48 9.43 -0.44
C VAL A 3 6.19 8.71 -0.10
N ILE A 4 5.09 9.45 -0.01
CA ILE A 4 3.74 8.90 0.13
C ILE A 4 2.95 9.28 -1.12
N VAL A 5 2.48 8.28 -1.88
CA VAL A 5 1.63 8.50 -3.06
C VAL A 5 0.18 8.29 -2.65
N SER A 6 -0.68 9.28 -2.86
CA SER A 6 -2.11 9.19 -2.48
C SER A 6 -3.01 9.88 -3.50
N GLY A 7 -4.20 9.30 -3.71
CA GLY A 7 -5.27 9.90 -4.51
C GLY A 7 -5.80 11.22 -3.93
N SER A 8 -6.72 11.86 -4.65
CA SER A 8 -7.19 13.24 -4.46
C SER A 8 -7.77 13.57 -3.07
N GLY A 9 -8.28 12.58 -2.35
CA GLY A 9 -8.86 12.79 -1.01
C GLY A 9 -7.83 12.99 0.11
N HIS A 10 -6.59 12.51 -0.06
CA HIS A 10 -5.45 12.51 0.89
C HIS A 10 -5.73 12.07 2.34
N ARG A 11 -6.98 11.77 2.72
CA ARG A 11 -7.36 11.39 4.09
C ARG A 11 -6.51 10.24 4.63
N PRO A 12 -6.24 9.17 3.85
CA PRO A 12 -5.44 8.07 4.37
C PRO A 12 -3.95 8.41 4.52
N ALA A 13 -3.44 9.44 3.82
CA ALA A 13 -2.05 9.86 3.94
C ALA A 13 -1.79 10.77 5.16
N ARG A 14 -2.82 11.33 5.80
CA ARG A 14 -2.64 12.32 6.88
C ARG A 14 -1.93 11.76 8.12
N PRO A 15 -2.30 10.59 8.67
CA PRO A 15 -1.58 10.00 9.80
C PRO A 15 -0.13 9.71 9.44
N LEU A 16 0.10 9.13 8.25
CA LEU A 16 1.42 8.82 7.72
C LEU A 16 2.30 10.07 7.58
N LEU A 17 1.78 11.15 7.01
CA LEU A 17 2.53 12.41 6.85
C LEU A 17 2.93 13.05 8.19
N ARG A 18 2.11 12.86 9.23
CA ARG A 18 2.39 13.38 10.57
C ARG A 18 3.41 12.52 11.32
N GLY A 19 3.29 11.20 11.21
CA GLY A 19 4.15 10.27 11.95
C GLY A 19 5.48 9.95 11.26
N LEU A 20 5.54 9.96 9.92
CA LEU A 20 6.76 9.71 9.15
C LEU A 20 7.45 11.04 8.81
N GLY A 21 8.01 11.69 9.82
CA GLY A 21 8.64 13.01 9.70
C GLY A 21 9.49 13.18 8.44
N GLY A 22 9.31 14.30 7.73
CA GLY A 22 10.04 14.59 6.49
C GLY A 22 9.50 13.88 5.23
N ALA A 23 8.46 13.06 5.33
CA ALA A 23 7.81 12.45 4.17
C ALA A 23 7.20 13.51 3.23
N ARG A 24 7.27 13.24 1.92
CA ARG A 24 6.65 14.07 0.89
C ARG A 24 5.40 13.41 0.33
N LEU A 25 4.29 14.16 0.32
CA LEU A 25 3.06 13.75 -0.36
C LEU A 25 3.19 14.01 -1.86
N VAL A 26 2.96 12.98 -2.65
CA VAL A 26 2.83 13.01 -4.11
C VAL A 26 1.41 12.60 -4.48
N THR A 27 0.82 13.33 -5.42
CA THR A 27 -0.59 13.15 -5.80
C THR A 27 -0.71 13.07 -7.31
N PRO A 28 -1.71 12.37 -7.87
CA PRO A 28 -1.89 12.30 -9.32
C PRO A 28 -1.94 13.66 -10.01
N ARG A 29 -2.52 14.67 -9.35
CA ARG A 29 -2.52 16.05 -9.85
C ARG A 29 -1.11 16.63 -10.03
N VAL A 30 -0.21 16.36 -9.09
CA VAL A 30 1.17 16.87 -9.17
C VAL A 30 1.96 16.06 -10.21
N LEU A 31 1.70 14.76 -10.30
CA LEU A 31 2.35 13.86 -11.25
C LEU A 31 2.00 14.16 -12.71
N ALA A 32 0.76 14.58 -12.98
CA ALA A 32 0.30 15.03 -14.29
C ALA A 32 0.96 16.34 -14.76
N GLY A 33 1.66 17.03 -13.86
CA GLY A 33 2.43 18.24 -14.19
C GLY A 33 3.81 17.93 -14.78
N PRO A 34 4.60 18.99 -15.07
CA PRO A 34 5.95 18.82 -15.59
C PRO A 34 6.90 18.16 -14.59
N GLY A 35 7.94 17.51 -15.11
CA GLY A 35 9.05 16.96 -14.32
C GLY A 35 8.91 15.48 -13.95
N THR A 36 7.77 14.86 -14.23
CA THR A 36 7.65 13.40 -14.17
C THR A 36 8.21 12.78 -15.46
N ARG A 37 9.20 11.91 -15.36
CA ARG A 37 9.80 11.19 -16.50
C ARG A 37 10.28 9.82 -16.03
N CYS A 38 9.98 8.79 -16.80
CA CYS A 38 10.49 7.46 -16.54
C CYS A 38 11.09 6.92 -17.84
N ASP A 39 12.39 6.61 -17.81
CA ASP A 39 13.08 5.89 -18.87
C ASP A 39 13.26 4.45 -18.40
N PRO A 40 12.65 3.44 -19.06
CA PRO A 40 12.84 2.04 -18.68
C PRO A 40 14.29 1.59 -18.70
N ALA A 41 15.16 2.25 -19.47
CA ALA A 41 16.59 1.93 -19.54
C ALA A 41 17.40 2.50 -18.36
N ASP A 42 16.86 3.47 -17.62
CA ASP A 42 17.53 4.12 -16.48
C ASP A 42 16.51 4.50 -15.39
N LEU A 43 15.97 3.47 -14.74
CA LEU A 43 14.99 3.63 -13.68
C LEU A 43 15.51 4.41 -12.46
N PRO A 44 16.77 4.28 -12.00
CA PRO A 44 17.30 5.09 -10.92
C PRO A 44 17.26 6.60 -11.20
N ALA A 45 17.46 7.03 -12.46
CA ALA A 45 17.35 8.42 -12.88
C ALA A 45 15.91 8.87 -13.17
N ALA A 46 14.93 7.97 -13.13
CA ALA A 46 13.52 8.31 -13.33
C ALA A 46 13.05 9.32 -12.27
N THR A 47 12.35 10.36 -12.70
CA THR A 47 11.94 11.48 -11.85
C THR A 47 10.44 11.52 -11.65
N LEU A 48 10.00 11.86 -10.44
CA LEU A 48 8.63 12.30 -10.18
C LEU A 48 8.58 13.82 -10.06
N GLY A 49 7.61 14.44 -10.73
CA GLY A 49 7.24 15.82 -10.47
C GLY A 49 6.66 15.94 -9.05
N THR A 50 7.15 16.92 -8.29
CA THR A 50 6.61 17.28 -6.97
C THR A 50 6.39 18.79 -6.90
N ARG A 51 5.65 19.26 -5.88
CA ARG A 51 5.53 20.71 -5.62
C ARG A 51 6.85 21.40 -5.27
N ARG A 52 7.89 20.63 -4.94
CA ARG A 52 9.23 21.13 -4.55
C ARG A 52 10.29 20.86 -5.63
N GLY A 53 9.86 20.63 -6.87
CA GLY A 53 10.73 20.23 -7.98
C GLY A 53 10.67 18.72 -8.24
N THR A 54 11.65 18.20 -8.97
CA THR A 54 11.73 16.78 -9.31
C THR A 54 12.38 15.98 -8.19
N LEU A 55 12.04 14.69 -8.13
CA LEU A 55 12.65 13.72 -7.22
C LEU A 55 13.09 12.50 -8.02
N ALA A 56 14.38 12.22 -8.07
CA ALA A 56 14.91 11.03 -8.72
C ALA A 56 14.59 9.79 -7.89
N ALA A 57 14.28 8.67 -8.55
CA ALA A 57 13.90 7.42 -7.90
C ALA A 57 15.01 6.89 -6.99
N GLY A 58 16.27 7.00 -7.43
CA GLY A 58 17.45 6.59 -6.65
C GLY A 58 17.65 7.34 -5.34
N ASP A 59 17.10 8.56 -5.19
CA ASP A 59 17.20 9.36 -3.97
C ASP A 59 16.10 9.03 -2.93
N VAL A 60 15.15 8.18 -3.34
CA VAL A 60 14.00 7.80 -2.53
C VAL A 60 14.33 6.54 -1.73
N THR A 61 14.33 6.71 -0.41
CA THR A 61 14.65 5.62 0.53
C THR A 61 13.46 4.71 0.75
N ALA A 62 12.24 5.27 0.77
CA ALA A 62 11.03 4.48 0.94
C ALA A 62 9.83 5.12 0.23
N VAL A 63 8.97 4.28 -0.32
CA VAL A 63 7.68 4.69 -0.90
C VAL A 63 6.52 3.95 -0.26
N LEU A 64 5.48 4.70 0.07
CA LEU A 64 4.20 4.23 0.54
C LEU A 64 3.13 4.58 -0.49
N ALA A 65 2.70 3.61 -1.29
CA ALA A 65 1.60 3.78 -2.23
C ALA A 65 0.26 3.52 -1.52
N CYS A 66 -0.58 4.56 -1.41
CA CYS A 66 -1.87 4.53 -0.72
C CYS A 66 -3.05 4.63 -1.70
N LEU A 67 -2.90 4.03 -2.87
CA LEU A 67 -3.93 3.93 -3.92
C LEU A 67 -3.62 2.71 -4.81
N PRO A 68 -4.63 1.93 -5.24
CA PRO A 68 -4.43 0.79 -6.13
C PRO A 68 -4.09 1.22 -7.56
N ALA A 69 -4.68 2.31 -8.04
CA ALA A 69 -4.43 2.89 -9.35
C ALA A 69 -4.78 4.38 -9.31
N VAL A 70 -4.26 5.13 -10.27
CA VAL A 70 -4.77 6.48 -10.55
C VAL A 70 -6.10 6.33 -11.28
N THR A 71 -7.14 7.00 -10.81
CA THR A 71 -8.48 6.97 -11.41
C THR A 71 -8.81 8.30 -12.10
N PRO A 72 -9.80 8.33 -13.01
CA PRO A 72 -10.29 9.60 -13.58
C PRO A 72 -10.71 10.63 -12.53
N TRP A 73 -11.18 10.17 -11.36
CA TRP A 73 -11.58 11.02 -10.23
C TRP A 73 -10.41 11.72 -9.55
N ASP A 74 -9.19 11.20 -9.70
CA ASP A 74 -7.98 11.84 -9.20
C ASP A 74 -7.49 12.99 -10.07
N LEU A 75 -8.04 13.12 -11.28
CA LEU A 75 -7.61 14.04 -12.33
C LEU A 75 -8.71 15.03 -12.77
N PRO A 76 -9.40 15.74 -11.85
CA PRO A 76 -10.51 16.63 -12.22
C PRO A 76 -10.08 17.84 -13.08
N HIS A 77 -8.77 18.08 -13.19
CA HIS A 77 -8.17 19.19 -13.95
C HIS A 77 -7.81 18.82 -15.39
N ILE A 78 -7.82 17.53 -15.72
CA ILE A 78 -7.64 17.04 -17.10
C ILE A 78 -8.98 17.13 -17.83
N ALA A 79 -8.95 17.39 -19.13
CA ALA A 79 -10.16 17.44 -19.96
C ALA A 79 -10.91 16.10 -19.91
N GLY A 80 -12.24 16.15 -19.77
CA GLY A 80 -13.08 14.97 -19.55
C GLY A 80 -12.75 13.77 -20.44
N PRO A 81 -12.67 13.94 -21.78
CA PRO A 81 -12.35 12.85 -22.71
C PRO A 81 -10.97 12.20 -22.51
N GLU A 82 -9.99 12.93 -21.96
CA GLU A 82 -8.62 12.47 -21.79
C GLU A 82 -8.37 11.83 -20.41
N ARG A 83 -9.26 12.05 -19.43
CA ARG A 83 -9.02 11.65 -18.03
C ARG A 83 -8.72 10.16 -17.87
N SER A 84 -9.47 9.30 -18.56
CA SER A 84 -9.28 7.85 -18.46
C SER A 84 -7.95 7.41 -19.05
N PHE A 85 -7.56 8.01 -20.17
CA PHE A 85 -6.27 7.76 -20.81
C PHE A 85 -5.12 8.21 -19.90
N VAL A 86 -5.15 9.45 -19.41
CA VAL A 86 -4.10 9.98 -18.53
C VAL A 86 -4.02 9.20 -17.20
N ALA A 87 -5.16 8.76 -16.65
CA ALA A 87 -5.17 7.93 -15.45
C ALA A 87 -4.48 6.57 -15.66
N ALA A 88 -4.71 5.93 -16.80
CA ALA A 88 -4.04 4.68 -17.16
C ALA A 88 -2.52 4.90 -17.34
N GLU A 89 -2.13 5.94 -18.07
CA GLU A 89 -0.72 6.29 -18.30
C GLU A 89 0.01 6.60 -16.99
N LEU A 90 -0.59 7.39 -16.09
CA LEU A 90 0.00 7.67 -14.78
C LEU A 90 0.11 6.42 -13.90
N THR A 91 -0.84 5.50 -14.01
CA THR A 91 -0.78 4.21 -13.30
C THR A 91 0.39 3.37 -13.84
N ALA A 92 0.53 3.25 -15.15
CA ALA A 92 1.64 2.52 -15.77
C ALA A 92 3.00 3.14 -15.44
N LEU A 93 3.11 4.47 -15.54
CA LEU A 93 4.31 5.22 -15.18
C LEU A 93 4.69 5.00 -13.72
N LEU A 94 3.74 5.10 -12.79
CA LEU A 94 4.00 4.87 -11.37
C LEU A 94 4.42 3.43 -11.09
N ALA A 95 3.78 2.45 -11.73
CA ALA A 95 4.15 1.05 -11.57
C ALA A 95 5.61 0.79 -12.00
N LEU A 96 6.05 1.44 -13.08
CA LEU A 96 7.43 1.38 -13.56
C LEU A 96 8.39 2.14 -12.64
N TRP A 97 8.06 3.37 -12.26
CA TRP A 97 8.89 4.20 -11.38
C TRP A 97 9.13 3.55 -10.01
N LEU A 98 8.10 2.91 -9.45
CA LEU A 98 8.15 2.19 -8.18
C LEU A 98 9.08 0.96 -8.19
N GLN A 99 9.66 0.58 -9.32
CA GLN A 99 10.67 -0.48 -9.34
C GLN A 99 12.03 -0.02 -8.80
N ALA A 100 12.36 1.28 -8.90
CA ALA A 100 13.69 1.81 -8.58
C ALA A 100 13.97 2.17 -7.10
N PRO A 101 13.03 2.73 -6.31
CA PRO A 101 13.28 3.08 -4.93
C PRO A 101 13.74 1.88 -4.08
N ALA A 102 14.58 2.15 -3.08
CA ALA A 102 15.18 1.11 -2.25
C ALA A 102 14.12 0.24 -1.55
N LEU A 103 13.17 0.89 -0.87
CA LEU A 103 12.02 0.24 -0.26
C LEU A 103 10.71 0.75 -0.88
N VAL A 104 9.84 -0.18 -1.27
CA VAL A 104 8.46 0.13 -1.65
C VAL A 104 7.54 -0.78 -0.84
N VAL A 105 6.73 -0.19 0.02
CA VAL A 105 5.76 -0.92 0.84
C VAL A 105 4.71 -1.52 -0.07
N ASN A 106 4.62 -2.85 -0.08
CA ASN A 106 3.80 -3.66 -0.99
C ASN A 106 4.08 -3.29 -2.46
N ARG A 107 5.13 -3.87 -3.03
CA ARG A 107 5.56 -3.58 -4.41
C ARG A 107 4.40 -3.73 -5.41
N PRO A 108 4.37 -2.90 -6.48
CA PRO A 108 3.34 -3.01 -7.50
C PRO A 108 3.28 -4.39 -8.13
N VAL A 109 2.06 -4.80 -8.46
CA VAL A 109 1.74 -5.99 -9.25
C VAL A 109 0.87 -5.57 -10.43
N PRO A 110 0.72 -6.41 -11.48
CA PRO A 110 -0.21 -6.11 -12.55
C PRO A 110 -1.61 -5.74 -12.00
N GLY A 111 -2.07 -4.53 -12.32
CA GLY A 111 -3.37 -4.01 -11.87
C GLY A 111 -3.40 -3.32 -10.50
N SER A 112 -2.29 -3.26 -9.75
CA SER A 112 -2.24 -2.58 -8.44
C SER A 112 -0.87 -1.96 -8.12
N LEU A 113 -0.87 -0.70 -7.70
CA LEU A 113 0.33 0.05 -7.29
C LEU A 113 0.80 -0.24 -5.86
N CYS A 114 0.07 -1.04 -5.09
CA CYS A 114 0.28 -1.22 -3.65
C CYS A 114 0.09 -2.67 -3.22
N GLY A 115 0.55 -3.59 -4.07
CA GLY A 115 0.53 -5.04 -3.85
C GLY A 115 -0.79 -5.72 -4.18
N ARG A 116 -0.81 -7.04 -3.95
CA ARG A 116 -1.99 -7.90 -4.07
C ARG A 116 -2.90 -7.76 -2.85
N GLY A 117 -4.12 -8.27 -2.98
CA GLY A 117 -5.02 -8.41 -1.83
C GLY A 117 -5.70 -7.11 -1.43
N LEU A 118 -6.17 -6.35 -2.40
CA LEU A 118 -7.17 -5.30 -2.16
C LEU A 118 -8.56 -5.70 -2.65
N ASP A 119 -8.62 -6.70 -3.53
CA ASP A 119 -9.86 -7.33 -3.93
C ASP A 119 -10.27 -8.42 -2.91
N PRO A 120 -11.52 -8.44 -2.44
CA PRO A 120 -12.01 -9.48 -1.53
C PRO A 120 -11.91 -10.90 -2.10
N GLY A 121 -12.03 -11.06 -3.42
CA GLY A 121 -11.88 -12.34 -4.12
C GLY A 121 -10.45 -12.86 -4.07
N ASP A 122 -9.47 -12.00 -4.35
CA ASP A 122 -8.04 -12.35 -4.27
C ASP A 122 -7.65 -12.88 -2.88
N VAL A 123 -8.18 -12.25 -1.83
CA VAL A 123 -7.85 -12.59 -0.45
C VAL A 123 -8.50 -13.89 -0.02
N ARG A 124 -9.75 -14.11 -0.43
CA ARG A 124 -10.41 -15.40 -0.20
C ARG A 124 -9.66 -16.51 -0.92
N TRP A 125 -9.25 -16.28 -2.17
CA TRP A 125 -8.49 -17.24 -2.94
C TRP A 125 -7.12 -17.53 -2.30
N ALA A 126 -6.38 -16.49 -1.91
CA ALA A 126 -5.08 -16.62 -1.24
C ALA A 126 -5.19 -17.33 0.13
N ALA A 127 -6.24 -17.05 0.89
CA ALA A 127 -6.49 -17.75 2.16
C ALA A 127 -6.77 -19.23 1.93
N VAL A 128 -7.58 -19.58 0.93
CA VAL A 128 -7.87 -20.98 0.56
C VAL A 128 -6.62 -21.70 0.05
N GLU A 129 -5.83 -21.06 -0.82
CA GLU A 129 -4.56 -21.59 -1.33
C GLU A 129 -3.58 -21.88 -0.19
N ALA A 130 -3.54 -21.01 0.82
CA ALA A 130 -2.73 -21.16 2.01
C ALA A 130 -3.30 -22.17 3.04
N GLY A 131 -4.41 -22.83 2.74
CA GLY A 131 -5.07 -23.76 3.66
C GLY A 131 -5.70 -23.08 4.88
N LEU A 132 -5.90 -21.76 4.85
CA LEU A 132 -6.45 -20.99 5.95
C LEU A 132 -7.98 -21.06 5.96
N PRO A 133 -8.60 -21.15 7.14
CA PRO A 133 -10.05 -21.12 7.26
C PRO A 133 -10.59 -19.75 6.85
N VAL A 134 -11.54 -19.73 5.91
CA VAL A 134 -12.28 -18.52 5.53
C VAL A 134 -13.63 -18.49 6.22
N ALA A 135 -13.99 -17.36 6.80
CA ALA A 135 -15.24 -17.16 7.53
C ALA A 135 -16.42 -16.98 6.56
N ALA A 136 -17.61 -17.39 7.00
CA ALA A 136 -18.83 -16.83 6.44
C ALA A 136 -18.96 -15.34 6.89
N ARG A 137 -19.82 -14.55 6.22
CA ARG A 137 -20.05 -13.14 6.59
C ARG A 137 -20.33 -13.02 8.09
N SER A 138 -19.42 -12.39 8.83
CA SER A 138 -19.53 -12.18 10.29
C SER A 138 -19.76 -10.70 10.58
N ARG A 139 -20.41 -10.40 11.71
CA ARG A 139 -20.50 -9.03 12.26
C ARG A 139 -19.51 -8.76 13.39
N ALA A 140 -18.91 -9.80 13.95
CA ALA A 140 -17.89 -9.69 14.99
C ALA A 140 -16.53 -9.97 14.35
N GLU A 141 -15.77 -8.90 14.11
CA GLU A 141 -14.48 -8.96 13.43
C GLU A 141 -13.40 -8.35 14.34
N THR A 142 -12.24 -9.01 14.38
CA THR A 142 -11.01 -8.48 14.98
C THR A 142 -10.09 -8.06 13.86
N ARG A 143 -9.53 -6.86 13.96
CA ARG A 143 -8.56 -6.34 13.01
C ARG A 143 -7.15 -6.59 13.54
N LEU A 144 -6.32 -7.24 12.72
CA LEU A 144 -4.88 -7.34 12.95
C LEU A 144 -4.13 -6.73 11.77
N THR A 145 -3.02 -6.05 12.05
CA THR A 145 -2.17 -5.45 11.02
C THR A 145 -0.76 -5.99 11.12
N LEU A 146 -0.27 -6.59 10.05
CA LEU A 146 1.13 -6.94 9.90
C LEU A 146 1.91 -5.76 9.31
N VAL A 147 3.07 -5.44 9.88
CA VAL A 147 4.04 -4.48 9.37
C VAL A 147 5.43 -5.10 9.47
N GLY A 148 6.02 -5.50 8.34
CA GLY A 148 7.24 -6.31 8.33
C GLY A 148 6.96 -7.67 8.97
N ASP A 149 7.58 -7.94 10.11
CA ASP A 149 7.40 -9.14 10.93
C ASP A 149 6.50 -8.92 12.17
N ARG A 150 6.14 -7.66 12.46
CA ARG A 150 5.35 -7.27 13.62
C ARG A 150 3.86 -7.40 13.36
N ILE A 151 3.12 -7.88 14.36
CA ILE A 151 1.65 -7.95 14.36
C ILE A 151 1.11 -6.94 15.36
N LEU A 152 0.15 -6.13 14.92
CA LEU A 152 -0.52 -5.09 15.71
C LEU A 152 -2.02 -5.42 15.87
N PRO A 153 -2.64 -5.10 17.02
CA PRO A 153 -1.98 -4.56 18.22
C PRO A 153 -1.07 -5.61 18.89
N ASP A 154 -0.10 -5.14 19.65
CA ASP A 154 0.77 -6.02 20.45
C ASP A 154 -0.07 -6.90 21.40
N GLY A 155 0.33 -8.17 21.57
CA GLY A 155 -0.40 -9.13 22.40
C GLY A 155 -1.61 -9.78 21.73
N ALA A 156 -1.76 -9.64 20.42
CA ALA A 156 -2.73 -10.40 19.63
C ALA A 156 -2.62 -11.91 19.87
N ASP A 157 -3.76 -12.60 19.78
CA ASP A 157 -3.83 -14.07 19.91
C ASP A 157 -2.81 -14.75 18.97
N PRO A 158 -1.94 -15.66 19.47
CA PRO A 158 -0.89 -16.26 18.64
C PRO A 158 -1.39 -17.01 17.41
N ALA A 159 -2.55 -17.67 17.49
CA ALA A 159 -3.12 -18.39 16.36
C ALA A 159 -3.67 -17.42 15.31
N ALA A 160 -4.32 -16.33 15.74
CA ALA A 160 -4.76 -15.26 14.85
C ALA A 160 -3.57 -14.59 14.15
N ALA A 161 -2.50 -14.30 14.89
CA ALA A 161 -1.28 -13.70 14.38
C ALA A 161 -0.63 -14.59 13.31
N GLU A 162 -0.62 -15.91 13.50
CA GLU A 162 -0.03 -16.84 12.53
C GLU A 162 -0.82 -16.94 11.23
N LEU A 163 -2.16 -16.83 11.29
CA LEU A 163 -2.99 -16.72 10.09
C LEU A 163 -2.62 -15.49 9.27
N VAL A 164 -2.41 -14.35 9.95
CA VAL A 164 -2.02 -13.10 9.28
C VAL A 164 -0.65 -13.21 8.64
N ARG A 165 0.34 -13.78 9.33
CA ARG A 165 1.69 -14.00 8.76
C ARG A 165 1.64 -14.93 7.56
N THR A 166 0.89 -16.02 7.66
CA THR A 166 0.72 -16.97 6.57
C THR A 166 0.08 -16.30 5.35
N LEU A 167 -1.00 -15.54 5.56
CA LEU A 167 -1.68 -14.82 4.48
C LEU A 167 -0.79 -13.73 3.86
N ALA A 168 -0.04 -12.98 4.68
CA ALA A 168 0.91 -11.97 4.20
C ALA A 168 2.01 -12.59 3.34
N LYS A 169 2.55 -13.75 3.74
CA LYS A 169 3.53 -14.50 2.95
C LYS A 169 2.95 -14.94 1.60
N THR A 170 1.72 -15.45 1.57
CA THR A 170 1.05 -15.86 0.32
C THR A 170 0.79 -14.68 -0.63
N LEU A 171 0.50 -13.50 -0.06
CA LEU A 171 0.26 -12.27 -0.82
C LEU A 171 1.54 -11.49 -1.16
N ASP A 172 2.71 -11.93 -0.68
CA ASP A 172 3.97 -11.18 -0.72
C ASP A 172 3.82 -9.74 -0.16
N ALA A 173 3.07 -9.62 0.93
CA ALA A 173 2.73 -8.34 1.54
C ALA A 173 3.69 -7.98 2.68
N THR A 174 4.34 -6.83 2.57
CA THR A 174 5.13 -6.22 3.65
C THR A 174 4.23 -5.62 4.72
N VAL A 175 3.06 -5.14 4.32
CA VAL A 175 2.05 -4.58 5.22
C VAL A 175 0.69 -5.13 4.82
N LEU A 176 -0.01 -5.75 5.77
CA LEU A 176 -1.32 -6.35 5.51
C LEU A 176 -2.26 -6.07 6.67
N CYS A 177 -3.43 -5.52 6.38
CA CYS A 177 -4.48 -5.38 7.37
C CYS A 177 -5.57 -6.42 7.14
N VAL A 178 -5.72 -7.34 8.08
CA VAL A 178 -6.62 -8.50 7.99
C VAL A 178 -7.75 -8.34 9.00
N ARG A 179 -8.97 -8.59 8.52
CA ARG A 179 -10.15 -8.75 9.37
C ARG A 179 -10.38 -10.25 9.58
N LEU A 180 -10.38 -10.65 10.84
CA LEU A 180 -10.57 -12.02 11.28
C LEU A 180 -11.89 -12.16 12.03
N ALA A 181 -12.55 -13.30 11.89
CA ALA A 181 -13.70 -13.68 12.70
C ALA A 181 -13.37 -14.93 13.51
N ARG A 182 -14.00 -15.10 14.68
CA ARG A 182 -13.88 -16.33 15.46
C ARG A 182 -15.17 -17.14 15.33
N GLU A 183 -15.07 -18.33 14.75
CA GLU A 183 -16.17 -19.29 14.60
C GLU A 183 -16.07 -20.35 15.71
N PRO A 184 -17.20 -20.79 16.32
CA PRO A 184 -17.19 -21.73 17.45
C PRO A 184 -16.43 -23.03 17.19
N ASP A 185 -16.60 -23.62 16.01
CA ASP A 185 -16.06 -24.94 15.69
C ASP A 185 -14.73 -24.90 14.92
N ARG A 186 -14.38 -23.73 14.36
CA ARG A 186 -13.22 -23.56 13.46
C ARG A 186 -12.14 -22.63 14.00
N GLY A 187 -12.41 -21.94 15.11
CA GLY A 187 -11.48 -20.97 15.68
C GLY A 187 -11.40 -19.70 14.84
N TRP A 188 -10.19 -19.16 14.67
CA TRP A 188 -9.97 -17.96 13.88
C TRP A 188 -10.07 -18.24 12.39
N CYS A 189 -10.81 -17.39 11.68
CA CYS A 189 -11.06 -17.47 10.25
C CYS A 189 -10.78 -16.12 9.58
N VAL A 190 -10.18 -16.14 8.38
CA VAL A 190 -10.00 -14.95 7.54
C VAL A 190 -11.36 -14.51 7.02
N HIS A 191 -11.77 -13.29 7.35
CA HIS A 191 -12.99 -12.70 6.84
C HIS A 191 -12.72 -11.83 5.61
N GLY A 192 -11.59 -11.10 5.62
CA GLY A 192 -11.13 -10.33 4.49
C GLY A 192 -9.93 -9.48 4.87
N VAL A 193 -9.60 -8.55 3.99
CA VAL A 193 -8.57 -7.54 4.22
C VAL A 193 -9.15 -6.17 3.95
N GLU A 194 -8.43 -5.15 4.43
CA GLU A 194 -8.72 -3.76 4.14
C GLU A 194 -7.45 -3.08 3.62
N PRO A 195 -7.60 -2.00 2.83
CA PRO A 195 -6.43 -1.25 2.39
C PRO A 195 -5.64 -0.75 3.60
N TRP A 196 -4.38 -1.17 3.72
CA TRP A 196 -3.60 -0.95 4.94
C TRP A 196 -3.45 0.53 5.31
N TRP A 197 -3.48 1.43 4.33
CA TRP A 197 -3.42 2.87 4.56
C TRP A 197 -4.70 3.45 5.17
N GLN A 198 -5.84 2.77 5.06
CA GLN A 198 -7.06 3.12 5.80
C GLN A 198 -6.94 2.70 7.27
N ALA A 199 -6.12 1.69 7.55
CA ALA A 199 -5.81 1.21 8.89
C ALA A 199 -4.68 1.98 9.58
N ALA A 200 -3.99 2.88 8.86
CA ALA A 200 -2.82 3.60 9.35
C ALA A 200 -3.17 4.59 10.47
N ASP A 201 -3.16 4.10 11.70
CA ASP A 201 -3.20 4.87 12.94
C ASP A 201 -1.79 5.15 13.48
N GLY A 202 -1.69 5.63 14.72
CA GLY A 202 -0.40 5.97 15.33
C GLY A 202 0.53 4.76 15.50
N GLU A 203 -0.01 3.59 15.82
CA GLU A 203 0.77 2.37 16.06
C GLU A 203 1.29 1.80 14.74
N VAL A 204 0.43 1.69 13.73
CA VAL A 204 0.81 1.28 12.37
C VAL A 204 1.84 2.25 11.78
N THR A 205 1.64 3.56 11.97
CA THR A 205 2.59 4.57 11.45
C THR A 205 3.94 4.48 12.15
N ALA A 206 3.97 4.25 13.46
CA ALA A 206 5.22 4.05 14.19
C ALA A 206 5.96 2.78 13.75
N ALA A 207 5.24 1.67 13.57
CA ALA A 207 5.81 0.42 13.07
C ALA A 207 6.37 0.59 11.63
N LEU A 208 5.67 1.31 10.76
CA LEU A 208 6.17 1.67 9.42
C LEU A 208 7.46 2.48 9.49
N GLY A 209 7.55 3.44 10.42
CA GLY A 209 8.76 4.24 10.63
C GLY A 209 9.96 3.38 11.05
N ALA A 210 9.74 2.41 11.93
CA ALA A 210 10.77 1.45 12.34
C ALA A 210 11.23 0.59 11.15
N LEU A 211 10.29 0.00 10.40
CA LEU A 211 10.57 -0.80 9.20
C LEU A 211 11.40 -0.01 8.17
N ILE A 212 11.04 1.25 7.90
CA ILE A 212 11.77 2.10 6.95
C ILE A 212 13.18 2.41 7.46
N THR A 213 13.35 2.59 8.77
CA THR A 213 14.67 2.87 9.37
C THR A 213 15.57 1.64 9.34
N GLU A 214 15.01 0.45 9.50
CA GLU A 214 15.72 -0.83 9.43
C GLU A 214 16.13 -1.17 8.01
N GLY A 215 15.23 -1.02 7.03
CA GLY A 215 15.51 -1.28 5.62
C GLY A 215 16.42 -0.23 4.95
N ALA A 216 16.69 0.89 5.61
CA ALA A 216 17.62 1.92 5.14
C ALA A 216 19.07 1.72 5.67
N ARG A 217 19.31 0.72 6.53
CA ARG A 217 20.64 0.32 7.03
C ARG A 217 21.24 -0.77 6.16
#